data_AF-A0A2N1MQ19-F1
#
_entry.id   AF-A0A2N1MQ19-F1
#
_cell.length_a   1.000
_cell.length_b   1.000
_cell.length_c   1.000
_cell.angle_alpha   90.00
_cell.angle_beta   90.00
_cell.angle_gamma   90.00
#
_symmetry.space_group_name_H-M   'P 1'
#
loop_
_entity.id
_entity.type
_entity.pdbx_description
1 polymer ?
#
loop_
_entity_poly.entity_id
_entity_poly.type
_entity_poly.pdbx_seq_one_letter_code
_entity_poly.pdbx_strand_id
1 'polypeptide(L)'
;MYITSRKEKFNEDELNEFEQEIIRWSDDFVKLFKTFSQSELRLPKLHMWQYHTIQTIKRYGAINGLTTETYKTLHKNWVKNPYRISNKKNVLDQIIKTV
;
A
#
# COMPACT_ATOMS: atom_id res chain seq x y z
N MET A 1 0.34 7.60 -12.63
CA MET A 1 0.66 6.96 -11.32
C MET A 1 -0.51 6.31 -10.57
N TYR A 2 -1.36 6.97 -9.76
CA TYR A 2 -2.38 6.26 -8.92
C TYR A 2 -3.39 5.46 -9.74
N ILE A 3 -3.91 6.06 -10.82
CA ILE A 3 -4.83 5.38 -11.73
C ILE A 3 -4.11 4.20 -12.41
N THR A 4 -2.90 4.45 -12.92
CA THR A 4 -2.04 3.44 -13.55
C THR A 4 -1.76 2.26 -12.62
N SER A 5 -1.42 2.51 -11.35
CA SER A 5 -1.10 1.46 -10.37
C SER A 5 -2.28 0.57 -10.00
N ARG A 6 -3.51 1.03 -10.25
CA ARG A 6 -4.74 0.28 -9.98
C ARG A 6 -5.18 -0.61 -11.14
N LYS A 7 -4.48 -0.57 -12.27
CA LYS A 7 -4.82 -1.40 -13.43
C LYS A 7 -4.60 -2.88 -13.11
N GLU A 8 -5.53 -3.73 -13.54
CA GLU A 8 -5.47 -5.18 -13.28
C GLU A 8 -4.50 -5.92 -14.20
N LYS A 9 -4.29 -5.38 -15.40
CA LYS A 9 -3.45 -5.99 -16.43
C LYS A 9 -2.63 -4.91 -17.12
N PHE A 10 -1.37 -5.22 -17.38
CA PHE A 10 -0.45 -4.35 -18.11
C PHE A 10 0.07 -5.11 -19.33
N ASN A 11 0.25 -4.41 -20.44
CA ASN A 11 1.15 -4.85 -21.50
C ASN A 11 2.59 -4.36 -21.23
N GLU A 12 3.57 -4.85 -21.99
CA GLU A 12 4.98 -4.52 -21.73
C GLU A 12 5.29 -3.03 -21.96
N ASP A 13 4.67 -2.41 -22.97
CA ASP A 13 4.85 -0.99 -23.28
C ASP A 13 4.30 -0.10 -22.16
N GLU A 14 3.14 -0.43 -21.60
CA GLU A 14 2.54 0.25 -20.45
C GLU A 14 3.38 0.08 -19.19
N LEU A 15 4.04 -1.07 -19.00
CA LEU A 15 4.98 -1.25 -17.89
C LEU A 15 6.21 -0.37 -18.06
N ASN A 16 6.75 -0.26 -19.27
CA ASN A 16 7.90 0.60 -19.56
C ASN A 16 7.52 2.08 -19.37
N GLU A 17 6.37 2.52 -19.87
CA GLU A 17 5.86 3.89 -19.65
C GLU A 17 5.66 4.16 -18.17
N PHE A 18 5.05 3.22 -17.44
CA PHE A 18 4.82 3.36 -16.00
C PHE A 18 6.12 3.39 -15.19
N GLU A 19 7.15 2.64 -15.59
CA GLU A 19 8.50 2.72 -15.00
C GLU A 19 9.09 4.12 -15.14
N GLN A 20 9.01 4.70 -16.33
CA GLN A 20 9.50 6.06 -16.58
C GLN A 20 8.70 7.11 -15.79
N GLU A 21 7.37 6.96 -15.68
CA GLU A 21 6.55 7.81 -14.81
C GLU A 21 7.01 7.75 -13.35
N ILE A 22 7.26 6.54 -12.84
CA ILE A 22 7.69 6.32 -11.45
C ILE A 22 9.03 6.99 -11.19
N ILE A 23 10.02 6.79 -12.08
CA ILE A 23 11.36 7.36 -11.94
C ILE A 23 11.28 8.88 -11.96
N ARG A 24 10.65 9.46 -12.98
CA ARG A 24 10.51 10.91 -13.13
C ARG A 24 9.83 11.53 -11.92
N TRP A 25 8.72 10.94 -11.47
CA TRP A 25 8.00 11.45 -10.30
C TRP A 25 8.83 11.33 -9.02
N SER A 26 9.54 10.21 -8.82
CA SER A 26 10.39 10.00 -7.65
C SER A 26 11.51 11.03 -7.58
N ASP A 27 12.16 11.31 -8.71
CA ASP A 27 13.25 12.28 -8.80
C ASP A 27 12.74 13.70 -8.55
N ASP A 28 11.60 14.09 -9.14
CA ASP A 28 10.96 15.38 -8.88
C ASP A 28 10.54 15.52 -7.41
N PHE A 29 9.96 14.47 -6.81
CA PHE A 29 9.57 14.43 -5.41
C PHE A 29 10.79 14.62 -4.49
N VAL A 30 11.87 13.88 -4.73
CA VAL A 30 13.11 14.03 -3.95
C VAL A 30 13.65 15.43 -4.12
N LYS A 31 13.77 15.94 -5.35
CA LYS A 31 14.30 17.28 -5.64
C LYS A 31 13.54 18.38 -4.91
N LEU A 32 12.21 18.31 -4.85
CA LEU A 32 11.37 19.31 -4.22
C LEU A 32 11.41 19.25 -2.68
N PHE A 33 11.45 18.04 -2.12
CA PHE A 33 11.22 17.84 -0.69
C PHE A 33 12.46 17.44 0.11
N LYS A 34 13.61 17.18 -0.53
CA LYS A 34 14.85 16.74 0.13
C LYS A 34 15.27 17.67 1.26
N THR A 35 15.12 18.98 1.09
CA THR A 35 15.50 20.01 2.07
C THR A 35 14.68 19.96 3.36
N PHE A 36 13.47 19.42 3.31
CA PHE A 36 12.58 19.31 4.47
C PHE A 36 12.74 17.99 5.24
N SER A 37 13.61 17.09 4.76
CA SER A 37 13.82 15.77 5.37
C SER A 37 15.25 15.63 5.90
N GLN A 38 15.40 15.38 7.20
CA GLN A 38 16.70 15.04 7.81
C GLN A 38 17.33 13.79 7.18
N SER A 39 16.50 12.87 6.70
CA SER A 39 16.93 11.63 6.04
C SER A 39 17.16 11.79 4.53
N GLU A 40 17.05 13.01 3.99
CA GLU A 40 17.11 13.27 2.54
C GLU A 40 16.09 12.48 1.72
N LEU A 41 14.95 12.10 2.32
CA LEU A 41 13.93 11.24 1.70
C LEU A 41 14.43 9.84 1.31
N ARG A 42 15.43 9.30 2.01
CA ARG A 42 15.83 7.89 1.92
C ARG A 42 14.81 6.97 2.60
N LEU A 43 13.59 6.98 2.08
CA LEU A 43 12.47 6.21 2.61
C LEU A 43 12.49 4.82 1.98
N PRO A 44 12.50 3.73 2.76
CA PRO A 44 12.43 2.37 2.21
C PRO A 44 11.23 2.16 1.27
N LYS A 45 10.10 2.80 1.57
CA LYS A 45 8.91 2.76 0.71
C LYS A 45 9.12 3.44 -0.65
N LEU A 46 9.87 4.54 -0.69
CA LEU A 46 10.18 5.24 -1.95
C LEU A 46 11.15 4.41 -2.78
N HIS A 47 12.15 3.79 -2.14
CA HIS A 47 13.05 2.84 -2.80
C HIS A 47 12.31 1.64 -3.39
N MET A 48 11.44 1.00 -2.60
CA MET A 48 10.58 -0.09 -3.10
C MET A 48 9.71 0.36 -4.28
N TRP A 49 9.14 1.56 -4.19
CA TRP A 49 8.31 2.11 -5.26
C TRP A 49 9.09 2.33 -6.56
N GLN A 50 10.29 2.90 -6.48
CA GLN A 50 11.11 3.23 -7.64
C GLN A 50 11.73 2.00 -8.30
N TYR A 51 12.28 1.08 -7.52
CA TYR A 51 13.13 0.01 -8.07
C TYR A 51 12.45 -1.36 -8.17
N HIS A 52 11.42 -1.62 -7.35
CA HIS A 52 10.85 -2.96 -7.23
C HIS A 52 9.41 -3.08 -7.70
N THR A 53 8.71 -1.97 -7.97
CA THR A 53 7.29 -1.99 -8.38
C THR A 53 7.06 -2.76 -9.66
N ILE A 54 7.84 -2.47 -10.71
CA ILE A 54 7.66 -3.10 -12.03
C ILE A 54 8.02 -4.59 -11.97
N GLN A 55 9.12 -4.93 -11.31
CA GLN A 55 9.50 -6.33 -11.06
C GLN A 55 8.40 -7.09 -10.29
N THR A 56 7.81 -6.45 -9.29
CA THR A 56 6.71 -7.01 -8.50
C THR A 56 5.48 -7.24 -9.37
N ILE A 57 5.12 -6.29 -10.24
CA ILE A 57 3.99 -6.46 -11.17
C ILE A 57 4.24 -7.62 -12.13
N LYS A 58 5.43 -7.70 -12.73
CA LYS A 58 5.79 -8.79 -13.66
C LYS A 58 5.71 -10.17 -13.00
N ARG A 59 6.08 -10.27 -11.72
CA ARG A 59 6.15 -11.54 -10.99
C ARG A 59 4.82 -11.97 -10.37
N TYR A 60 4.06 -11.03 -9.83
CA TYR A 60 2.88 -11.32 -9.00
C TYR A 60 1.57 -10.74 -9.55
N GLY A 61 1.62 -9.99 -10.65
CA GLY A 61 0.46 -9.31 -11.24
C GLY A 61 0.15 -7.96 -10.57
N ALA A 62 -1.08 -7.50 -10.72
CA ALA A 62 -1.49 -6.16 -10.29
C ALA A 62 -1.23 -5.90 -8.79
N ILE A 63 -0.73 -4.69 -8.49
CA ILE A 63 -0.38 -4.26 -7.12
C ILE A 63 -1.58 -4.37 -6.16
N ASN A 64 -2.80 -4.17 -6.67
CA ASN A 64 -4.03 -4.28 -5.86
C ASN A 64 -4.15 -5.63 -5.15
N GLY A 65 -3.69 -6.72 -5.79
CA GLY A 65 -3.70 -8.07 -5.21
C GLY A 65 -2.75 -8.24 -4.02
N LEU A 66 -1.77 -7.35 -3.88
CA LEU A 66 -0.77 -7.35 -2.79
C LEU A 66 -1.16 -6.43 -1.62
N THR A 67 -2.32 -5.76 -1.70
CA THR A 67 -2.75 -4.83 -0.66
C THR A 67 -3.26 -5.58 0.57
N THR A 68 -3.10 -4.97 1.75
CA THR A 68 -3.61 -5.51 3.01
C THR A 68 -5.05 -5.07 3.31
N GLU A 69 -5.79 -4.59 2.30
CA GLU A 69 -7.09 -3.95 2.49
C GLU A 69 -8.14 -4.92 3.04
N THR A 70 -8.13 -6.16 2.57
CA THR A 70 -8.98 -7.24 3.10
C THR A 70 -8.70 -7.48 4.58
N TYR A 71 -7.43 -7.63 4.97
CA TYR A 71 -7.05 -7.85 6.37
C TYR A 71 -7.42 -6.66 7.26
N LYS A 72 -7.21 -5.42 6.79
CA LYS A 72 -7.59 -4.21 7.52
C LYS A 72 -9.11 -4.15 7.73
N THR A 73 -9.89 -4.47 6.71
CA THR A 73 -11.35 -4.50 6.76
C THR A 73 -11.85 -5.56 7.73
N LEU A 74 -11.30 -6.78 7.65
CA LEU A 74 -11.61 -7.86 8.58
C LEU A 74 -11.28 -7.48 10.02
N HIS A 75 -10.08 -6.95 10.27
CA HIS A 75 -9.69 -6.52 11.62
C HIS A 75 -10.58 -5.38 12.15
N LYS A 76 -10.99 -4.44 11.28
CA LYS A 76 -11.93 -3.38 11.66
C LYS A 76 -13.29 -3.97 12.05
N ASN A 77 -13.84 -4.83 11.22
CA ASN A 77 -15.20 -5.34 11.37
C ASN A 77 -15.31 -6.35 12.51
N TRP A 78 -14.33 -7.22 12.69
CA TRP A 78 -14.43 -8.36 13.61
C TRP A 78 -13.67 -8.17 14.91
N VAL A 79 -12.72 -7.23 14.97
CA VAL A 79 -11.98 -6.94 16.21
C VAL A 79 -12.33 -5.56 16.74
N LYS A 80 -12.11 -4.50 15.94
CA LYS A 80 -12.26 -3.13 16.45
C LYS A 80 -13.71 -2.78 16.75
N ASN A 81 -14.67 -3.13 15.88
CA ASN A 81 -16.07 -2.79 16.11
C ASN A 81 -16.65 -3.55 17.33
N PRO A 82 -16.53 -4.88 17.43
CA PRO A 82 -17.02 -5.62 18.61
C PRO A 82 -16.32 -5.18 19.90
N TYR A 83 -15.01 -4.91 19.85
CA TYR A 83 -14.28 -4.39 21.01
C TYR A 83 -14.83 -3.06 21.51
N ARG A 84 -15.16 -2.13 20.60
CA ARG A 84 -15.73 -0.81 20.96
C ARG A 84 -17.12 -0.92 21.56
N ILE A 85 -17.90 -1.93 21.17
CA ILE A 85 -19.24 -2.19 21.69
C ILE A 85 -19.18 -2.95 23.03
N SER A 86 -18.11 -3.73 23.27
CA SER A 86 -17.93 -4.51 24.49
C SER A 86 -17.87 -3.62 25.74
N ASN A 87 -18.29 -4.18 26.88
CA ASN A 87 -18.17 -3.52 28.19
C ASN A 87 -16.74 -3.65 28.79
N LYS A 88 -15.77 -4.14 28.02
CA LYS A 88 -14.36 -4.38 28.40
C LYS A 88 -14.12 -5.42 29.51
N LYS A 89 -15.14 -6.14 29.98
CA LYS A 89 -15.02 -7.32 30.84
C LYS A 89 -15.22 -8.58 30.00
N ASN A 90 -14.40 -9.61 30.17
CA ASN A 90 -14.49 -10.86 29.38
C ASN A 90 -14.62 -10.59 27.86
N VAL A 91 -13.72 -9.74 27.34
CA VAL A 91 -13.79 -9.17 26.00
C VAL A 91 -13.83 -10.25 24.92
N LEU A 92 -13.03 -11.31 25.05
CA LEU A 92 -12.96 -12.39 24.05
C LEU A 92 -14.32 -13.05 23.86
N ASP A 93 -15.01 -13.40 24.95
CA ASP A 93 -16.34 -14.00 24.89
C ASP A 93 -17.35 -13.06 24.23
N GLN A 94 -17.27 -11.76 24.50
CA GLN A 94 -18.16 -10.77 23.89
C GLN A 94 -17.90 -10.60 22.40
N ILE A 95 -16.63 -10.53 22.00
CA ILE A 95 -16.26 -10.43 20.59
C ILE A 95 -16.73 -11.68 19.84
N ILE A 96 -16.45 -12.88 20.35
CA ILE A 96 -16.86 -14.16 19.74
C ILE A 96 -18.39 -14.26 19.63
N LYS A 97 -19.15 -13.74 20.60
CA LYS A 97 -20.62 -13.75 20.57
C LYS A 97 -21.24 -12.67 19.67
N THR A 98 -20.49 -11.62 19.34
CA THR A 98 -20.98 -10.49 18.51
C THR A 98 -20.68 -10.70 17.03
N VAL A 99 -19.65 -11.50 16.73
CA VAL A 99 -19.26 -11.99 15.39
C VAL A 99 -20.27 -13.01 14.90
#